data_AF-A0A290Q922-F1
#
_entry.id   AF-A0A290Q922-F1
#
_cell.length_a   1.000
_cell.length_b   1.000
_cell.length_c   1.000
_cell.angle_alpha   90.00
_cell.angle_beta   90.00
_cell.angle_gamma   90.00
#
_symmetry.space_group_name_H-M   'P 1'
#
loop_
_entity.id
_entity.type
_entity.pdbx_description
1 polymer ?
#
loop_
_entity_poly.entity_id
_entity_poly.type
_entity_poly.pdbx_seq_one_letter_code
_entity_poly.pdbx_strand_id
1 'polypeptide(L)'
;MENLHFVFAASPALPTAVSPLSEVIAWSLWRATQANVRDLLFEESERGLCVKHFVEEKITSRCSYVEVACFPHLRGAPLHDLPSKGGGTAISGASRWRLRFWTGQKSENGPAPACTLVQLVPFAEV
;
A
#
# COMPACT_ATOMS: atom_id res chain seq x y z
N MET A 1 -6.92 -6.13 -17.05
CA MET A 1 -7.04 -5.75 -15.63
C MET A 1 -6.21 -6.77 -14.87
N GLU A 2 -5.04 -6.38 -14.39
CA GLU A 2 -4.18 -7.30 -13.65
C GLU A 2 -4.82 -7.58 -12.29
N ASN A 3 -4.99 -8.86 -11.97
CA ASN A 3 -5.47 -9.31 -10.68
C ASN A 3 -4.27 -9.79 -9.89
N LEU A 4 -3.85 -9.01 -8.90
CA LEU A 4 -2.75 -9.37 -8.02
C LEU A 4 -3.26 -10.34 -6.94
N HIS A 5 -2.58 -11.47 -6.75
CA HIS A 5 -2.97 -12.46 -5.75
C HIS A 5 -1.82 -12.70 -4.78
N PHE A 6 -2.01 -12.29 -3.52
CA PHE A 6 -1.04 -12.49 -2.44
C PHE A 6 -1.55 -13.54 -1.46
N VAL A 7 -0.70 -14.53 -1.17
CA VAL A 7 -0.96 -15.56 -0.16
C VAL A 7 0.19 -15.55 0.83
N PHE A 8 -0.07 -15.09 2.05
CA PHE A 8 0.92 -14.98 3.11
C PHE A 8 0.82 -16.18 4.04
N ALA A 9 1.70 -17.17 3.84
CA ALA A 9 1.84 -18.31 4.75
C ALA A 9 2.61 -17.95 6.03
N ALA A 10 3.50 -16.95 5.94
CA ALA A 10 4.28 -16.40 7.04
C ALA A 10 4.53 -14.90 6.79
N SER A 11 5.13 -14.20 7.77
CA SER A 11 5.60 -12.84 7.55
C SER A 11 6.58 -12.79 6.38
N PRO A 12 6.35 -11.95 5.35
CA PRO A 12 7.39 -11.61 4.39
C PRO A 12 8.63 -11.06 5.12
N ALA A 13 9.79 -11.20 4.49
CA ALA A 13 11.00 -10.55 4.99
C ALA A 13 10.78 -9.04 5.07
N LEU A 14 11.41 -8.40 6.07
CA LEU A 14 11.45 -6.94 6.14
C LEU A 14 12.21 -6.42 4.90
N PRO A 15 11.63 -5.50 4.10
CA PRO A 15 12.31 -5.00 2.92
C PRO A 15 13.61 -4.29 3.30
N THR A 16 14.62 -4.49 2.48
CA THR A 16 15.96 -3.94 2.67
C THR A 16 16.27 -2.89 1.60
N ALA A 17 17.44 -2.26 1.68
CA ALA A 17 17.89 -1.26 0.70
C ALA A 17 18.05 -1.77 -0.74
N VAL A 18 17.89 -3.08 -0.97
CA VAL A 18 17.94 -3.71 -2.30
C VAL A 18 16.63 -4.41 -2.66
N SER A 19 15.62 -4.37 -1.78
CA SER A 19 14.34 -5.03 -2.05
C SER A 19 13.63 -4.35 -3.20
N PRO A 20 13.16 -5.10 -4.22
CA PRO A 20 12.38 -4.55 -5.31
C PRO A 20 11.03 -4.02 -4.84
N LEU A 21 10.38 -3.20 -5.66
CA LEU A 21 9.06 -2.64 -5.39
C LEU A 21 8.03 -3.71 -5.02
N SER A 22 8.05 -4.86 -5.71
CA SER A 22 7.11 -5.96 -5.46
C SER A 22 7.23 -6.54 -4.04
N GLU A 23 8.45 -6.65 -3.50
CA GLU A 23 8.67 -7.08 -2.11
C GLU A 23 8.16 -6.05 -1.11
N VAL A 24 8.41 -4.76 -1.38
CA VAL A 24 7.89 -3.67 -0.56
C VAL A 24 6.36 -3.70 -0.53
N ILE A 25 5.70 -3.82 -1.69
CA ILE A 25 4.24 -3.94 -1.79
C ILE A 25 3.73 -5.15 -1.01
N ALA A 26 4.33 -6.33 -1.19
CA ALA A 26 3.93 -7.56 -0.52
C ALA A 26 4.05 -7.42 1.02
N TRP A 27 5.16 -6.89 1.51
CA TRP A 27 5.37 -6.67 2.94
C TRP A 27 4.40 -5.63 3.51
N SER A 28 4.17 -4.53 2.81
CA SER A 28 3.22 -3.48 3.21
C SER A 28 1.79 -4.01 3.29
N LEU A 29 1.37 -4.79 2.30
CA LEU A 29 0.06 -5.46 2.31
C LEU A 29 -0.06 -6.43 3.48
N TRP A 30 0.95 -7.27 3.71
CA TRP A 30 0.95 -8.17 4.86
C TRP A 30 0.81 -7.40 6.17
N ARG A 31 1.62 -6.35 6.41
CA ARG A 31 1.50 -5.51 7.60
C ARG A 31 0.11 -4.91 7.77
N ALA A 32 -0.49 -4.42 6.68
CA ALA A 32 -1.83 -3.84 6.72
C ALA A 32 -2.89 -4.86 7.13
N THR A 33 -2.80 -6.10 6.62
CA THR A 33 -3.71 -7.18 7.00
C THR A 33 -3.58 -7.55 8.48
N GLN A 34 -2.36 -7.55 9.03
CA GLN A 34 -2.12 -7.80 10.46
C GLN A 34 -2.65 -6.66 11.34
N ALA A 35 -2.53 -5.42 10.87
CA ALA A 35 -2.99 -4.23 11.58
C ALA A 35 -4.47 -3.89 11.35
N ASN A 36 -5.21 -4.70 10.56
CA ASN A 36 -6.60 -4.44 10.14
C ASN A 36 -6.78 -3.04 9.53
N VAL A 37 -5.76 -2.56 8.81
CA VAL A 37 -5.78 -1.27 8.13
C VAL A 37 -6.54 -1.40 6.82
N ARG A 38 -7.48 -0.49 6.59
CA ARG A 38 -8.35 -0.54 5.40
C ARG A 38 -7.76 0.16 4.20
N ASP A 39 -6.98 1.21 4.40
CA ASP A 39 -6.37 1.95 3.29
C ASP A 39 -4.87 2.15 3.52
N LEU A 40 -4.10 1.91 2.46
CA LEU A 40 -2.67 2.13 2.38
C LEU A 40 -2.39 3.15 1.28
N LEU A 41 -1.43 4.03 1.52
CA LEU A 41 -0.94 4.95 0.50
C LEU A 41 0.55 4.71 0.30
N PHE A 42 0.92 4.34 -0.92
CA PHE A 42 2.28 4.43 -1.41
C PHE A 42 2.46 5.80 -2.05
N GLU A 43 3.46 6.55 -1.63
CA GLU A 43 3.69 7.91 -2.08
C GLU A 43 5.17 8.09 -2.41
N GLU A 44 5.44 8.50 -3.64
CA GLU A 44 6.79 8.92 -4.00
C GLU A 44 7.13 10.26 -3.35
N SER A 45 8.38 10.39 -2.94
CA SER A 45 8.89 11.62 -2.36
C SER A 45 10.40 11.75 -2.63
N GLU A 46 10.97 12.90 -2.31
CA GLU A 46 12.42 13.09 -2.33
C GLU A 46 13.15 12.13 -1.39
N ARG A 47 12.47 11.63 -0.35
CA ARG A 47 13.00 10.65 0.61
C ARG A 47 12.95 9.21 0.09
N GLY A 48 12.28 8.96 -1.04
CA GLY A 48 12.03 7.63 -1.61
C GLY A 48 10.55 7.28 -1.64
N LEU A 49 10.25 5.98 -1.63
CA LEU A 49 8.87 5.50 -1.58
C LEU A 49 8.41 5.41 -0.12
N CYS A 50 7.48 6.28 0.27
CA CYS A 50 6.85 6.26 1.58
C CYS A 50 5.61 5.37 1.57
N VAL A 51 5.43 4.59 2.63
CA VAL A 51 4.21 3.80 2.88
C VAL A 51 3.50 4.41 4.06
N LYS A 52 2.21 4.72 3.88
CA LYS A 52 1.37 5.34 4.89
C LYS A 52 0.13 4.50 5.14
N HIS A 53 -0.26 4.38 6.40
CA HIS A 53 -1.50 3.72 6.80
C HIS A 53 -2.57 4.77 7.07
N PHE A 54 -3.79 4.51 6.61
CA PHE A 54 -4.94 5.31 7.02
C PHE A 54 -5.28 5.03 8.48
N VAL A 55 -5.47 6.10 9.24
CA VAL A 55 -5.88 6.06 10.64
C VAL A 55 -7.08 6.98 10.81
N GLU A 56 -8.14 6.43 11.40
CA GLU A 56 -9.33 7.17 11.81
C GLU A 56 -9.35 7.29 13.33
N GLU A 57 -9.19 8.51 13.83
CA GLU A 57 -9.29 8.80 15.25
C GLU A 57 -10.74 9.15 15.61
N LYS A 58 -11.46 8.19 16.19
CA LYS A 58 -12.89 8.32 16.50
C LYS A 58 -13.23 9.47 17.47
N ILE A 59 -12.32 9.81 18.38
CA ILE A 59 -12.53 10.86 19.39
C ILE A 59 -12.53 12.24 18.74
N THR A 60 -11.62 12.47 17.79
CA THR A 60 -11.43 13.78 17.15
C THR A 60 -12.09 13.85 15.77
N SER A 61 -12.66 12.74 15.27
CA SER A 61 -13.15 12.56 13.90
C SER A 61 -12.11 12.97 12.85
N ARG A 62 -10.83 12.80 13.18
CA ARG A 62 -9.71 13.09 12.27
C ARG A 62 -9.36 11.84 11.48
N CYS A 63 -9.27 12.01 10.17
CA CYS A 63 -8.82 10.99 9.24
C CYS A 63 -7.50 11.45 8.63
N SER A 64 -6.46 10.63 8.74
CA SER A 64 -5.14 10.97 8.18
C SER A 64 -4.37 9.74 7.70
N TYR A 65 -3.36 9.98 6.88
CA TYR A 65 -2.39 8.97 6.46
C TYR A 65 -1.09 9.16 7.24
N VAL A 66 -0.72 8.17 8.05
CA VAL A 66 0.48 8.20 8.89
C VAL A 66 1.58 7.37 8.23
N GLU A 67 2.75 7.96 8.02
CA GLU A 67 3.93 7.24 7.49
C GLU A 67 4.37 6.14 8.45
N VAL A 68 4.46 4.91 7.95
CA VAL A 68 4.90 3.74 8.73
C VAL A 68 6.25 3.18 8.25
N ALA A 69 6.64 3.50 7.02
CA ALA A 69 7.92 3.12 6.43
C ALA A 69 8.28 4.07 5.29
N CYS A 70 9.58 4.20 5.03
CA CYS A 70 10.11 4.92 3.88
C CYS A 70 11.28 4.12 3.30
N PHE A 71 11.33 3.99 1.98
CA PHE A 71 12.30 3.18 1.25
C PHE A 71 13.12 4.07 0.30
N PRO A 72 14.27 4.60 0.74
CA PRO A 72 15.05 5.57 -0.02
C PRO A 72 15.62 5.06 -1.34
N HIS A 73 15.88 3.75 -1.43
CA HIS A 73 16.42 3.11 -2.62
C HIS A 73 15.40 3.04 -3.77
N LEU A 74 14.12 3.23 -3.49
CA LEU A 74 13.06 3.32 -4.50
C LEU A 74 12.76 4.77 -4.90
N ARG A 75 13.75 5.66 -4.84
CA ARG A 75 13.63 7.01 -5.43
C ARG A 75 13.65 6.90 -6.96
N GLY A 76 12.84 7.70 -7.63
CA GLY A 76 12.87 7.85 -9.09
C GLY A 76 11.71 7.18 -9.81
N ALA A 77 10.48 7.52 -9.44
CA ALA A 77 9.27 7.15 -10.16
C ALA A 77 8.87 5.64 -10.18
N PRO A 78 9.11 4.83 -9.11
CA PRO A 78 8.79 3.39 -9.13
C PRO A 78 7.29 3.07 -9.35
N LEU A 79 6.37 4.00 -9.05
CA LEU A 79 4.93 3.78 -9.19
C LEU A 79 4.42 4.10 -10.60
N HIS A 80 5.21 4.77 -11.44
CA HIS A 80 4.79 5.15 -12.80
C HIS A 80 4.60 3.95 -13.72
N ASP A 81 5.27 2.83 -13.42
CA ASP A 81 5.14 1.58 -14.17
C ASP A 81 3.92 0.74 -13.74
N LEU A 82 3.22 1.15 -12.67
CA LEU A 82 2.03 0.45 -12.21
C LEU A 82 0.78 0.84 -13.02
N PRO A 83 -0.16 -0.10 -13.23
CA PRO A 83 -1.41 0.22 -13.89
C PRO A 83 -2.22 1.22 -13.06
N SER A 84 -2.86 2.18 -13.73
CA SER A 84 -3.64 3.26 -13.09
C SER A 84 -4.79 2.75 -12.21
N LYS A 85 -5.30 1.54 -12.47
CA LYS A 85 -6.28 0.86 -11.64
C LYS A 85 -6.12 -0.64 -11.74
N GLY A 86 -6.41 -1.33 -10.65
CA GLY A 86 -6.55 -2.77 -10.66
C GLY A 86 -7.13 -3.31 -9.36
N GLY A 87 -7.05 -4.62 -9.22
CA GLY A 87 -7.59 -5.29 -8.05
C GLY A 87 -6.82 -6.56 -7.75
N GLY A 88 -7.33 -7.29 -6.77
CA GLY A 88 -6.66 -8.49 -6.34
C GLY A 88 -7.26 -9.09 -5.09
N THR A 89 -6.51 -10.03 -4.53
CA THR A 89 -6.82 -10.63 -3.24
C THR A 89 -5.57 -10.76 -2.40
N ALA A 90 -5.70 -10.55 -1.09
CA ALA A 90 -4.70 -10.93 -0.11
C ALA A 90 -5.30 -11.94 0.87
N ILE A 91 -4.56 -13.01 1.15
CA ILE A 91 -4.92 -14.04 2.13
C ILE A 91 -3.82 -14.06 3.18
N SER A 92 -4.19 -13.92 4.45
CA SER A 92 -3.27 -13.99 5.58
C SER A 92 -3.90 -14.79 6.71
N GLY A 93 -3.43 -16.01 6.92
CA GLY A 93 -4.08 -16.96 7.83
C GLY A 93 -5.52 -17.26 7.39
N ALA A 94 -6.48 -17.11 8.30
CA ALA A 94 -7.91 -17.27 8.01
C ALA A 94 -8.54 -16.05 7.29
N SER A 95 -7.89 -14.88 7.35
CA SER A 95 -8.44 -13.64 6.83
C SER A 95 -8.25 -13.52 5.32
N ARG A 96 -9.31 -13.15 4.63
CA ARG A 96 -9.32 -12.90 3.18
C ARG A 96 -9.72 -11.46 2.89
N TRP A 97 -9.00 -10.83 1.98
CA TRP A 97 -9.16 -9.44 1.61
C TRP A 97 -9.25 -9.29 0.10
N ARG A 98 -10.20 -8.49 -0.39
CA ARG A 98 -10.21 -7.97 -1.76
C ARG A 98 -9.37 -6.72 -1.77
N LEU A 99 -8.46 -6.64 -2.73
CA LEU A 99 -7.62 -5.48 -2.97
C LEU A 99 -8.24 -4.67 -4.10
N ARG A 100 -8.23 -3.35 -3.94
CA ARG A 100 -8.48 -2.39 -5.01
C ARG A 100 -7.36 -1.39 -4.96
N PHE A 101 -6.81 -1.03 -6.10
CA PHE A 101 -5.76 -0.02 -6.13
C PHE A 101 -5.97 0.96 -7.26
N TRP A 102 -5.51 2.19 -7.02
CA TRP A 102 -5.54 3.30 -7.95
C TRP A 102 -4.22 4.03 -7.88
N THR A 103 -3.54 4.12 -9.01
CA THR A 103 -2.30 4.86 -9.17
C THR A 103 -2.58 6.14 -9.92
N GLY A 104 -2.08 7.25 -9.40
CA GLY A 104 -2.27 8.57 -9.98
C GLY A 104 -1.25 9.56 -9.44
N GLN A 105 -1.45 10.84 -9.72
CA GLN A 105 -0.63 11.92 -9.20
C GLN A 105 -1.46 12.72 -8.21
N LYS A 106 -0.82 13.24 -7.15
CA LYS A 106 -1.50 14.22 -6.29
C LYS A 106 -1.80 15.49 -7.07
N SER A 107 -2.97 16.08 -6.85
CA SER A 107 -3.27 17.39 -7.41
C SER A 107 -2.54 18.46 -6.59
N GLU A 108 -1.30 18.75 -6.95
CA GLU A 108 -0.50 19.85 -6.39
C GLU A 108 -0.05 20.78 -7.52
N ASN A 109 0.15 22.06 -7.23
CA ASN A 109 0.71 23.00 -8.21
C ASN A 109 2.20 22.67 -8.43
N GLY A 110 2.51 21.81 -9.41
CA GLY A 110 3.89 21.42 -9.76
C GLY A 110 4.00 20.00 -10.29
N PRO A 111 5.23 19.49 -10.51
CA PRO A 111 5.46 18.07 -10.77
C PRO A 111 5.04 17.27 -9.52
N ALA A 112 3.83 16.71 -9.57
CA ALA A 112 3.29 15.98 -8.43
C ALA A 112 3.83 14.54 -8.39
N PRO A 113 4.24 14.06 -7.21
CA PRO A 113 4.69 12.69 -7.05
C PRO A 113 3.56 11.72 -7.39
N ALA A 114 3.92 10.57 -7.98
CA ALA A 114 2.96 9.49 -8.12
C ALA A 114 2.61 8.91 -6.75
N CYS A 115 1.36 8.50 -6.61
CA CYS A 115 0.85 7.81 -5.44
C CYS A 115 -0.06 6.67 -5.85
N THR A 116 -0.01 5.59 -5.08
CA THR A 116 -0.91 4.45 -5.23
C THR A 116 -1.70 4.27 -3.94
N LEU A 117 -3.01 4.46 -4.02
CA LEU A 117 -3.94 4.09 -2.96
C LEU A 117 -4.28 2.61 -3.09
N VAL A 118 -4.16 1.84 -2.01
CA VAL A 118 -4.62 0.46 -1.95
C VAL A 118 -5.64 0.31 -0.84
N GLN A 119 -6.85 -0.09 -1.22
CA GLN A 119 -7.94 -0.38 -0.32
C GLN A 119 -8.05 -1.90 -0.09
N LEU A 120 -8.06 -2.28 1.19
CA LEU A 120 -8.25 -3.63 1.70
C LEU A 120 -9.69 -3.77 2.20
N VAL A 121 -10.49 -4.54 1.46
CA VAL A 121 -11.88 -4.84 1.82
C VAL A 121 -11.95 -6.29 2.31
N PRO A 122 -12.32 -6.56 3.57
CA PRO A 122 -12.50 -7.94 4.03
C PRO A 122 -13.57 -8.62 3.17
N PHE A 123 -13.38 -9.91 2.91
CA PHE A 123 -14.50 -10.74 2.51
C PHE A 123 -15.44 -10.77 3.72
N ALA A 124 -16.66 -10.24 3.56
CA ALA A 124 -17.68 -10.40 4.61
C ALA A 124 -17.77 -11.89 4.96
N GLU A 125 -17.67 -12.21 6.25
CA GLU A 125 -18.06 -13.53 6.75
C GLU A 125 -19.56 -13.65 6.46
N VAL A 126 -19.93 -14.65 5.64
CA VAL A 126 -21.32 -15.01 5.39
C VAL A 126 -21.79 -15.92 6.51
#